data_AF-C3KHH9-F1
#
_entry.id   AF-C3KHH9-F1
#
_cell.length_a   1.000
_cell.length_b   1.000
_cell.length_c   1.000
_cell.angle_alpha   90.00
_cell.angle_beta   90.00
_cell.angle_gamma   90.00
#
_symmetry.space_group_name_H-M   'P 1'
#
loop_
_entity.id
_entity.type
_entity.pdbx_description
1 polymer ?
#
loop_
_entity_poly.entity_id
_entity_poly.type
_entity_poly.pdbx_seq_one_letter_code
_entity_poly.pdbx_strand_id
1 'polypeptide(L)'
;MAKSLRSKWKRKMRAEKRKKVAPKELARLKQALSLDKKGEAAMTDIQEIATVVPADKIKKAKDVDMGELEGDDGKMDLDGKRNKKTLLDENGQYPAWMNQRQAKKLKGKRISKKGSQGGKKKKGIAW
;
A
#
# COMPACT_ATOMS: atom_id res chain seq x y z
N MET A 1 -37.91 -1.59 11.13
CA MET A 1 -36.91 -0.50 11.08
C MET A 1 -35.64 -0.92 11.79
N ALA A 2 -34.47 -0.71 11.19
CA ALA A 2 -33.19 -0.96 11.85
C ALA A 2 -32.88 0.13 12.90
N LYS A 3 -32.13 -0.23 13.93
CA LYS A 3 -31.68 0.74 14.95
C LYS A 3 -30.62 1.69 14.36
N SER A 4 -30.77 2.99 14.60
CA SER A 4 -29.79 4.02 14.23
C SER A 4 -28.39 3.71 14.79
N LEU A 5 -27.34 4.12 14.07
CA LEU A 5 -25.94 4.00 14.50
C LEU A 5 -25.68 4.65 15.86
N ARG A 6 -26.39 5.75 16.15
CA ARG A 6 -26.26 6.54 17.38
C ARG A 6 -27.19 6.05 18.50
N SER A 7 -27.99 5.01 18.25
CA SER A 7 -28.83 4.38 19.27
C SER A 7 -28.01 3.98 20.49
N LYS A 8 -28.54 4.22 21.70
CA LYS A 8 -27.90 3.87 22.98
C LYS A 8 -27.57 2.37 23.04
N TRP A 9 -28.48 1.52 22.55
CA TRP A 9 -28.29 0.06 22.51
C TRP A 9 -27.07 -0.34 21.67
N LYS A 10 -26.97 0.14 20.42
CA LYS A 10 -25.85 -0.22 19.52
C LYS A 10 -24.53 0.37 20.02
N ARG A 11 -24.55 1.53 20.69
CA ARG A 11 -23.37 2.10 21.36
C ARG A 11 -22.89 1.22 22.51
N LYS A 12 -23.80 0.77 23.38
CA LYS A 12 -23.50 -0.13 24.50
C LYS A 12 -22.83 -1.43 24.02
N MET A 13 -23.45 -2.12 23.06
CA MET A 13 -22.88 -3.36 22.49
C MET A 13 -21.52 -3.15 21.81
N ARG A 14 -21.28 -1.98 21.19
CA ARG A 14 -19.96 -1.64 20.63
C ARG A 14 -18.91 -1.41 21.72
N ALA A 15 -19.28 -0.80 22.84
CA ALA A 15 -18.39 -0.63 23.98
C ALA A 15 -18.01 -1.99 24.60
N GLU A 16 -18.99 -2.88 24.79
CA GLU A 16 -18.76 -4.25 25.25
C GLU A 16 -17.85 -5.04 24.28
N LYS A 17 -18.08 -4.91 22.97
CA LYS A 17 -17.20 -5.48 21.95
C LYS A 17 -15.77 -4.95 22.07
N ARG A 18 -15.58 -3.64 22.26
CA ARG A 18 -14.24 -3.05 22.43
C ARG A 18 -13.54 -3.55 23.67
N LYS A 19 -14.24 -3.74 24.80
CA LYS A 19 -13.64 -4.34 26.01
C LYS A 19 -13.04 -5.72 25.73
N LYS A 20 -13.69 -6.54 24.90
CA LYS A 20 -13.21 -7.88 24.51
C LYS A 20 -12.09 -7.86 23.47
N VAL A 21 -12.14 -6.93 22.52
CA VAL A 21 -11.25 -6.92 21.34
C VAL A 21 -10.00 -6.06 21.55
N ALA A 22 -10.12 -4.92 22.24
CA ALA A 22 -9.02 -4.00 22.50
C ALA A 22 -7.77 -4.67 23.09
N PRO A 23 -7.83 -5.51 24.15
CA PRO A 23 -6.62 -6.12 24.69
C PRO A 23 -5.93 -7.06 23.68
N LYS A 24 -6.70 -7.73 22.81
CA LYS A 24 -6.16 -8.64 21.80
C LYS A 24 -5.47 -7.89 20.66
N GLU A 25 -6.07 -6.78 20.23
CA GLU A 25 -5.47 -5.92 19.21
C GLU A 25 -4.23 -5.22 19.75
N LEU A 26 -4.26 -4.73 20.99
CA LEU A 26 -3.10 -4.11 21.62
C LEU A 26 -1.91 -5.08 21.75
N ALA A 27 -2.14 -6.33 22.16
CA ALA A 27 -1.09 -7.34 22.21
C ALA A 27 -0.46 -7.57 20.83
N ARG A 28 -1.28 -7.73 19.77
CA ARG A 28 -0.78 -7.91 18.40
C ARG A 28 0.01 -6.70 17.89
N LEU A 29 -0.47 -5.49 18.18
CA LEU A 29 0.20 -4.26 17.77
C LEU A 29 1.52 -4.07 18.51
N LYS A 30 1.57 -4.38 19.82
CA LYS A 30 2.82 -4.34 20.59
C LYS A 30 3.83 -5.40 20.15
N GLN A 31 3.36 -6.60 19.79
CA GLN A 31 4.18 -7.63 19.17
C GLN A 31 4.75 -7.17 17.82
N ALA A 32 3.93 -6.58 16.95
CA ALA A 32 4.37 -6.08 15.65
C ALA A 32 5.38 -4.93 15.77
N LEU A 33 5.23 -4.08 16.78
CA LEU A 33 6.17 -3.00 17.09
C LEU A 33 7.38 -3.47 17.92
N SER A 34 7.47 -4.76 18.27
CA SER A 34 8.49 -5.33 19.15
C SER A 34 8.63 -4.64 20.51
N LEU A 35 7.62 -3.90 20.99
CA LEU A 35 7.67 -3.12 22.23
C LEU A 35 7.63 -3.99 23.50
N ASP A 36 7.00 -5.17 23.40
CA ASP A 36 6.99 -6.15 24.48
C ASP A 36 8.33 -6.91 24.57
N LYS A 37 9.14 -6.88 23.50
CA LYS A 37 10.56 -7.29 23.50
C LYS A 37 11.40 -6.10 23.91
N LYS A 38 11.19 -5.60 25.11
CA LYS A 38 12.05 -4.60 25.73
C LYS A 38 13.42 -5.25 25.98
N GLY A 39 14.32 -5.18 25.00
CA GLY A 39 15.77 -5.26 25.25
C GLY A 39 16.55 -6.47 24.75
N GLU A 40 15.97 -7.46 24.07
CA GLU A 40 16.77 -8.56 23.48
C GLU A 40 16.21 -8.98 22.11
N ALA A 41 16.32 -8.09 21.12
CA ALA A 41 16.88 -8.57 19.86
C ALA A 41 18.39 -8.44 20.02
N ALA A 42 18.95 -9.26 20.92
CA ALA A 42 20.36 -9.51 20.91
C ALA A 42 20.61 -10.12 19.54
N MET A 43 21.17 -9.33 18.63
CA MET A 43 21.67 -9.79 17.34
C MET A 43 22.94 -10.63 17.61
N THR A 44 22.91 -11.54 18.60
CA THR A 44 23.99 -12.46 18.97
C THR A 44 24.30 -13.38 17.81
N ASP A 45 23.25 -13.86 17.15
CA ASP A 45 23.36 -14.76 16.01
C ASP A 45 23.93 -14.05 14.77
N ILE A 46 23.90 -12.71 14.73
CA ILE A 46 24.55 -11.91 13.69
C ILE A 46 25.97 -11.51 14.07
N GLN A 47 26.29 -11.40 15.37
CA GLN A 47 27.67 -11.14 15.81
C GLN A 47 28.61 -12.31 15.48
N GLU A 48 28.12 -13.55 15.49
CA GLU A 48 28.90 -14.72 15.06
C GLU A 48 29.09 -14.78 13.53
N ILE A 49 28.15 -14.23 12.75
CA ILE A 49 28.19 -14.27 11.28
C ILE A 49 28.90 -13.04 10.68
N ALA A 50 28.81 -11.87 11.32
CA ALA A 50 29.40 -10.63 10.85
C ALA A 50 30.70 -10.30 11.59
N THR A 51 31.82 -10.85 11.11
CA THR A 51 33.13 -10.34 11.49
C THR A 51 33.26 -8.89 11.01
N VAL A 52 33.44 -7.95 11.94
CA VAL A 52 33.67 -6.54 11.59
C VAL A 52 35.07 -6.42 10.97
N VAL A 53 35.12 -6.36 9.65
CA VAL A 53 36.36 -6.15 8.90
C VAL A 53 36.71 -4.65 8.89
N PRO A 54 37.90 -4.25 9.36
CA PRO A 54 38.33 -2.85 9.33
C PRO A 54 38.45 -2.31 7.90
N ALA A 55 38.15 -1.02 7.73
CA ALA A 55 38.01 -0.35 6.43
C ALA A 55 39.24 -0.48 5.51
N ASP A 56 40.43 -0.68 6.08
CA ASP A 56 41.69 -0.81 5.33
C ASP A 56 41.77 -2.08 4.48
N LYS A 57 40.99 -3.13 4.81
CA LYS A 57 40.90 -4.37 4.03
C LYS A 57 39.92 -4.26 2.85
N ILE A 58 38.89 -3.42 2.96
CA ILE A 58 37.84 -3.25 1.92
C ILE A 58 38.38 -2.48 0.71
N LYS A 59 39.30 -1.54 0.92
CA LYS A 59 39.90 -0.75 -0.17
C LYS A 59 40.70 -1.59 -1.16
N LYS A 60 41.15 -2.79 -0.77
CA LYS A 60 41.93 -3.70 -1.62
C LYS A 60 41.07 -4.69 -2.44
N ALA A 61 39.76 -4.78 -2.18
CA ALA A 61 38.88 -5.82 -2.74
C ALA A 61 37.91 -5.31 -3.84
N LYS A 62 38.00 -4.04 -4.24
CA LYS A 62 37.11 -3.43 -5.25
C LYS A 62 37.39 -3.83 -6.70
N ASP A 63 38.46 -4.59 -6.96
CA ASP A 63 38.89 -4.95 -8.32
C ASP A 63 38.36 -6.32 -8.79
N VAL A 64 37.37 -6.92 -8.11
CA VAL A 64 36.76 -8.18 -8.57
C VAL A 64 35.27 -8.02 -8.81
N ASP A 65 34.94 -8.14 -10.10
CA ASP A 65 33.65 -8.15 -10.77
C ASP A 65 32.57 -8.98 -10.07
N MET A 66 31.41 -8.38 -9.78
CA MET A 66 30.20 -9.06 -9.31
C MET A 66 29.12 -8.90 -10.37
N GLY A 67 29.15 -9.82 -11.33
CA GLY A 67 28.15 -10.01 -12.36
C GLY A 67 26.76 -10.30 -11.81
N GLU A 68 25.79 -9.66 -12.46
CA GLU A 68 24.42 -10.10 -12.74
C GLU A 68 23.90 -11.30 -11.93
N LEU A 69 23.17 -11.00 -10.86
CA LEU A 69 22.23 -11.93 -10.24
C LEU A 69 20.82 -11.53 -10.70
N GLU A 70 20.38 -12.18 -11.77
CA GLU A 70 18.99 -12.28 -12.18
C GLU A 70 18.13 -12.77 -11.00
N GLY A 71 17.13 -11.96 -10.65
CA GLY A 71 16.18 -12.28 -9.60
C GLY A 71 15.24 -11.12 -9.36
N ASP A 72 14.27 -10.92 -10.25
CA ASP A 72 13.13 -10.03 -9.98
C ASP A 72 11.81 -10.68 -10.41
N ASP A 73 11.51 -11.81 -9.77
CA ASP A 73 10.14 -12.26 -9.54
C ASP A 73 9.43 -11.22 -8.65
N GLY A 74 8.96 -10.15 -9.27
CA GLY A 74 8.28 -9.08 -8.54
C GLY A 74 8.50 -7.68 -9.05
N LYS A 75 8.80 -7.50 -10.35
CA LYS A 75 8.79 -6.19 -11.01
C LYS A 75 7.41 -5.55 -10.89
N MET A 76 7.14 -4.92 -9.76
CA MET A 76 6.02 -4.02 -9.56
C MET A 76 6.09 -3.01 -10.69
N ASP A 77 4.99 -2.88 -11.40
CA ASP A 77 4.87 -2.05 -12.59
C ASP A 77 5.12 -0.59 -12.19
N LEU A 78 6.41 -0.20 -12.18
CA LEU A 78 6.87 1.08 -11.69
C LEU A 78 6.23 2.14 -12.57
N ASP A 79 5.43 3.01 -11.94
CA ASP A 79 4.69 4.12 -12.54
C ASP A 79 5.57 5.15 -13.28
N GLY A 80 6.87 4.89 -13.45
CA GLY A 80 7.83 5.78 -14.12
C GLY A 80 7.48 6.10 -15.57
N LYS A 81 6.78 5.20 -16.27
CA LYS A 81 6.31 5.43 -17.66
C LYS A 81 4.88 6.00 -17.73
N ARG A 82 4.21 6.20 -16.60
CA ARG A 82 2.81 6.66 -16.57
C ARG A 82 2.72 8.17 -16.40
N ASN A 83 1.76 8.77 -17.10
CA ASN A 83 1.43 10.17 -16.96
C ASN A 83 0.80 10.45 -15.59
N LYS A 84 1.47 11.21 -14.72
CA LYS A 84 0.98 11.54 -13.35
C LYS A 84 -0.41 12.21 -13.32
N LYS A 85 -0.79 12.92 -14.39
CA LYS A 85 -2.09 13.63 -14.49
C LYS A 85 -3.24 12.75 -14.95
N THR A 86 -2.98 11.76 -15.81
CA THR A 86 -4.02 10.94 -16.44
C THR A 86 -3.99 9.48 -15.98
N LEU A 87 -2.93 9.08 -15.26
CA LEU A 87 -2.63 7.71 -14.84
C LEU A 87 -2.56 6.70 -15.99
N LEU A 88 -2.41 7.17 -17.22
CA LEU A 88 -2.28 6.31 -18.39
C LEU A 88 -0.81 5.95 -18.64
N ASP A 89 -0.60 4.75 -19.14
CA ASP A 89 0.65 4.34 -19.78
C ASP A 89 0.79 4.93 -21.21
N GLU A 90 1.88 4.57 -21.88
CA GLU A 90 2.18 4.94 -23.28
C GLU A 90 1.12 4.43 -24.27
N ASN A 91 0.48 3.31 -23.94
CA ASN A 91 -0.57 2.67 -24.75
C ASN A 91 -1.99 3.20 -24.44
N GLY A 92 -2.14 4.12 -23.48
CA GLY A 92 -3.42 4.71 -23.09
C GLY A 92 -4.28 3.85 -22.17
N GLN A 93 -3.69 2.83 -21.52
CA GLN A 93 -4.33 1.91 -20.59
C GLN A 93 -4.11 2.34 -19.12
N TYR A 94 -5.10 2.03 -18.27
CA TYR A 94 -5.04 2.28 -16.83
C TYR A 94 -4.33 1.13 -16.10
N PRO A 95 -3.77 1.37 -14.90
CA PRO A 95 -3.09 0.33 -14.13
C PRO A 95 -4.00 -0.87 -13.83
N ALA A 96 -3.42 -2.07 -13.82
CA ALA A 96 -4.17 -3.32 -13.58
C ALA A 96 -4.87 -3.37 -12.21
N TRP A 97 -4.29 -2.71 -11.19
CA TRP A 97 -4.88 -2.58 -9.85
C TRP A 97 -6.07 -1.62 -9.81
N MET A 98 -6.27 -0.80 -10.84
CA MET A 98 -7.34 0.19 -10.90
C MET A 98 -8.67 -0.50 -11.25
N ASN A 99 -9.67 -0.37 -10.37
CA ASN A 99 -10.99 -0.94 -10.60
C ASN A 99 -11.64 -0.35 -11.88
N GLN A 100 -12.25 -1.22 -12.71
CA GLN A 100 -12.94 -0.86 -13.94
C GLN A 100 -13.94 0.31 -13.80
N ARG A 101 -14.63 0.42 -12.67
CA ARG A 101 -15.56 1.54 -12.39
C ARG A 101 -14.82 2.87 -12.24
N GLN A 102 -13.67 2.86 -11.58
CA GLN A 102 -12.86 4.06 -11.38
C GLN A 102 -12.21 4.49 -12.71
N ALA A 103 -11.71 3.54 -13.51
CA ALA A 103 -11.21 3.79 -14.86
C ALA A 103 -12.27 4.45 -15.77
N LYS A 104 -13.51 3.94 -15.75
CA LYS A 104 -14.66 4.53 -16.48
C LYS A 104 -14.97 5.95 -16.00
N LYS A 105 -14.89 6.22 -14.69
CA LYS A 105 -15.13 7.56 -14.12
C LYS A 105 -14.06 8.57 -14.55
N LEU A 106 -12.77 8.20 -14.52
CA LEU A 106 -11.69 9.07 -14.99
C LEU A 106 -11.76 9.32 -16.50
N LYS A 107 -12.04 8.27 -17.30
CA LYS A 107 -12.28 8.40 -18.74
C LYS A 107 -13.44 9.37 -19.03
N GLY A 108 -14.55 9.26 -18.29
CA GLY A 108 -15.68 10.18 -18.40
C GLY A 108 -15.32 11.64 -18.14
N LYS A 109 -14.59 11.93 -17.04
CA LYS A 109 -14.12 13.29 -16.72
C LYS A 109 -13.17 13.86 -17.78
N ARG A 110 -12.31 13.02 -18.37
CA ARG A 110 -11.37 13.43 -19.42
C ARG A 110 -12.10 13.79 -20.71
N ILE A 111 -13.03 12.94 -21.15
CA ILE A 111 -13.83 13.17 -22.36
C ILE A 111 -14.74 14.39 -22.17
N SER A 112 -15.37 14.54 -21.00
CA SER A 112 -16.24 15.70 -20.73
C SER A 112 -15.49 17.03 -20.71
N LYS A 113 -14.20 17.03 -20.33
CA LYS A 113 -13.37 18.24 -20.35
C LYS A 113 -12.88 18.60 -21.76
N LYS A 114 -12.66 17.60 -22.62
CA LYS A 114 -12.27 17.80 -24.03
C LYS A 114 -13.46 18.15 -24.92
N GLY A 115 -14.67 17.69 -24.56
CA GLY A 115 -15.91 17.92 -25.29
C GLY A 115 -16.85 18.91 -24.60
N SER A 116 -16.41 20.15 -24.33
CA SER A 116 -17.32 21.23 -23.91
C SER A 116 -18.32 21.65 -25.01
N GLN A 117 -18.33 20.94 -26.14
CA GLN A 117 -19.42 20.95 -27.09
C GLN A 117 -19.93 19.50 -27.30
N GLY A 118 -21.17 19.22 -26.91
CA GLY A 118 -21.97 18.15 -27.54
C GLY A 118 -22.32 16.88 -26.76
N GLY A 119 -21.91 16.70 -25.50
CA GLY A 119 -22.30 15.53 -24.70
C GLY A 119 -23.62 15.72 -23.96
N LYS A 120 -24.77 15.58 -24.64
CA LYS A 120 -26.13 15.66 -24.03
C LYS A 120 -26.15 14.92 -22.67
N LYS A 121 -26.43 15.65 -21.58
CA LYS A 121 -26.79 15.03 -20.29
C LYS A 121 -27.96 14.11 -20.60
N LYS A 122 -27.80 12.78 -20.49
CA LYS A 122 -28.95 11.87 -20.53
C LYS A 122 -29.85 12.30 -19.38
N LYS A 123 -31.00 12.90 -19.72
CA LYS A 123 -32.04 13.25 -18.76
C LYS A 123 -32.34 11.99 -17.97
N GLY A 124 -32.34 12.12 -16.64
CA GLY A 124 -32.46 11.00 -15.72
C GLY A 124 -33.65 10.12 -16.06
N ILE A 125 -33.43 8.81 -16.07
CA ILE A 125 -34.53 7.88 -15.81
C ILE A 125 -34.76 8.01 -14.29
N ALA A 126 -35.85 8.69 -13.94
CA ALA A 126 -36.47 8.56 -12.65
C ALA A 126 -37.21 7.22 -12.65
N TRP A 127 -36.75 6.31 -11.81
CA TRP A 127 -37.53 5.20 -11.26
C TRP A 127 -37.07 5.04 -9.81
#